data_AF-T0DIR3-F1
#
_entry.id   AF-T0DIR3-F1
#
_cell.length_a   1.000
_cell.length_b   1.000
_cell.length_c   1.000
_cell.angle_alpha   90.00
_cell.angle_beta   90.00
_cell.angle_gamma   90.00
#
_symmetry.space_group_name_H-M   'P 1'
#
loop_
_entity.id
_entity.type
_entity.pdbx_description
1 polymer ?
#
loop_
_entity_poly.entity_id
_entity_poly.type
_entity_poly.pdbx_seq_one_letter_code
_entity_poly.pdbx_strand_id
1 'polypeptide(L)'
;MKKILVAAALIVTSAMAMAETCHVDMVARNGRSIDKFSSYDYNFEAACRQAIRQCTREQDRRSYDRVVARATCTVTSRRPVPPPYQRKEVCSFNLVNTQNGRIVNTFTAQANDEYKACRKADDKCFDARYTKQNPWKFSCEKVRGGSRPPRPNPTVTRFCTIDRITNGTISGRVVQTYTSSATASTAYEAESRACQKATSDCAMDARYSHRRDTCIRRY
;
A
#
# COMPACT_ATOMS: atom_id res chain seq x y z
N MET A 1 -15.09 49.66 14.42
CA MET A 1 -15.44 48.29 14.83
C MET A 1 -15.02 47.37 13.69
N LYS A 2 -13.79 46.83 13.68
CA LYS A 2 -13.34 45.56 14.27
C LYS A 2 -14.14 44.32 13.81
N LYS A 3 -13.46 43.51 12.96
CA LYS A 3 -13.57 42.04 12.79
C LYS A 3 -14.78 41.63 11.93
N ILE A 4 -14.70 40.72 10.95
CA ILE A 4 -13.98 39.45 10.88
C ILE A 4 -13.65 39.14 9.41
N LEU A 5 -12.35 39.12 9.08
CA LEU A 5 -11.78 38.41 7.92
C LEU A 5 -11.28 37.06 8.44
N VAL A 6 -12.05 35.98 8.33
CA VAL A 6 -11.56 34.61 8.56
C VAL A 6 -12.45 33.63 7.79
N ALA A 7 -11.81 32.61 7.19
CA ALA A 7 -12.34 31.44 6.48
C ALA A 7 -12.55 31.67 4.97
N ALA A 8 -11.92 30.94 4.05
CA ALA A 8 -11.32 29.62 4.14
C ALA A 8 -10.10 29.53 3.22
N ALA A 9 -8.91 29.59 3.81
CA ALA A 9 -7.72 29.01 3.20
C ALA A 9 -7.85 27.48 3.35
N LEU A 10 -8.59 26.86 2.42
CA LEU A 10 -8.48 25.43 2.15
C LEU A 10 -7.08 25.19 1.61
N ILE A 11 -6.12 25.04 2.53
CA ILE A 11 -4.84 24.40 2.27
C ILE A 11 -5.21 22.98 1.92
N VAL A 12 -5.37 22.73 0.63
CA VAL A 12 -5.32 21.42 0.01
C VAL A 12 -3.94 20.88 0.40
N THR A 13 -3.89 20.10 1.47
CA THR A 13 -2.81 19.16 1.72
C THR A 13 -2.89 18.13 0.61
N SER A 14 -2.35 18.51 -0.55
CA SER A 14 -2.03 17.56 -1.60
C SER A 14 -1.19 16.48 -0.93
N ALA A 15 -1.79 15.29 -0.78
CA ALA A 15 -1.06 14.11 -0.42
C ALA A 15 0.09 14.04 -1.42
N MET A 16 1.30 14.34 -0.96
CA MET A 16 2.50 14.13 -1.73
C MET A 16 2.57 12.63 -1.94
N ALA A 17 1.98 12.15 -3.04
CA ALA A 17 2.37 10.89 -3.60
C ALA A 17 3.85 11.08 -3.90
N MET A 18 4.69 10.53 -3.03
CA MET A 18 6.13 10.60 -3.18
C MET A 18 6.46 9.74 -4.40
N ALA A 19 6.41 10.37 -5.57
CA ALA A 19 6.82 9.74 -6.80
C ALA A 19 8.31 9.39 -6.64
N GLU A 20 8.61 8.10 -6.73
CA GLU A 20 9.97 7.61 -6.65
C GLU A 20 10.69 8.12 -7.91
N THR A 21 11.78 8.86 -7.71
CA THR A 21 12.56 9.44 -8.80
C THR A 21 13.77 8.57 -9.08
N CYS A 22 14.01 8.26 -10.35
CA CYS A 22 15.17 7.51 -10.79
C CYS A 22 16.04 8.39 -11.71
N HIS A 23 17.35 8.37 -11.45
CA HIS A 23 18.39 9.04 -12.21
C HIS A 23 19.25 8.02 -12.95
N VAL A 24 19.54 8.32 -14.22
CA VAL A 24 20.36 7.53 -15.13
C VAL A 24 21.39 8.45 -15.76
N ASP A 25 22.66 8.10 -15.65
CA ASP A 25 23.77 8.81 -16.26
C ASP A 25 24.18 8.11 -17.55
N MET A 26 24.38 8.87 -18.62
CA MET A 26 25.04 8.40 -19.84
C MET A 26 26.54 8.53 -19.64
N VAL A 27 27.25 7.41 -19.56
CA VAL A 27 28.67 7.35 -19.17
C VAL A 27 29.51 6.97 -20.38
N ALA A 28 30.48 7.81 -20.73
CA ALA A 28 31.46 7.53 -21.78
C ALA A 28 32.36 6.35 -21.39
N ARG A 29 33.05 5.76 -22.38
CA ARG A 29 33.99 4.64 -22.15
C ARG A 29 35.11 4.95 -21.15
N ASN A 30 35.46 6.22 -20.96
CA ASN A 30 36.44 6.67 -19.96
C ASN A 30 35.86 6.85 -18.55
N GLY A 31 34.60 6.47 -18.33
CA GLY A 31 33.91 6.59 -17.05
C GLY A 31 33.35 7.99 -16.75
N ARG A 32 33.47 8.97 -17.65
CA ARG A 32 32.92 10.31 -17.44
C ARG A 32 31.43 10.36 -17.81
N SER A 33 30.62 10.97 -16.94
CA SER A 33 29.21 11.25 -17.21
C SER A 33 29.11 12.34 -18.29
N ILE A 34 28.39 12.04 -19.36
CA ILE A 34 28.13 12.93 -20.52
C ILE A 34 26.86 13.73 -20.26
N ASP A 35 25.79 13.04 -19.83
CA ASP A 35 24.46 13.62 -19.65
C ASP A 35 23.68 12.83 -18.58
N LYS A 36 22.63 13.46 -18.04
CA LYS A 36 21.81 12.89 -16.97
C LYS A 36 20.33 12.93 -17.31
N PHE A 37 19.69 11.79 -17.14
CA PHE A 37 18.27 11.58 -17.38
C PHE A 37 17.57 11.29 -16.07
N SER A 38 16.36 11.83 -15.90
CA SER A 38 15.56 11.57 -14.72
C SER A 38 14.10 11.39 -15.08
N SER A 39 13.45 10.47 -14.39
CA SER A 39 12.01 10.24 -14.51
C SER A 39 11.44 9.94 -13.13
N TYR A 40 10.17 10.23 -12.95
CA TYR A 40 9.42 9.97 -11.73
C TYR A 40 8.22 9.06 -12.05
N ASP A 41 7.90 8.17 -11.12
CA ASP A 41 6.73 7.29 -11.20
C ASP A 41 6.33 6.87 -9.77
N TYR A 42 5.16 6.25 -9.60
CA TYR A 42 4.73 5.67 -8.31
C TYR A 42 5.55 4.41 -7.92
N ASN A 43 6.32 3.86 -8.85
CA ASN A 43 7.21 2.72 -8.66
C ASN A 43 8.61 3.06 -9.20
N PHE A 44 9.63 2.95 -8.35
CA PHE A 44 11.03 3.20 -8.68
C PHE A 44 11.48 2.39 -9.89
N GLU A 45 11.03 1.14 -10.03
CA GLU A 45 11.37 0.32 -11.19
C GLU A 45 10.79 0.89 -12.50
N ALA A 46 9.56 1.40 -12.44
CA ALA A 46 8.92 2.04 -13.59
C ALA A 46 9.60 3.37 -13.94
N ALA A 47 9.92 4.18 -12.93
CA ALA A 47 10.70 5.41 -13.08
C ALA A 47 12.07 5.13 -13.73
N CYS A 48 12.79 4.10 -13.28
CA CYS A 48 14.07 3.72 -13.87
C CYS A 48 13.95 3.23 -15.30
N ARG A 49 12.93 2.41 -15.60
CA ARG A 49 12.69 1.94 -16.97
C ARG A 49 12.39 3.11 -17.91
N GLN A 50 11.71 4.14 -17.43
CA GLN A 50 11.44 5.34 -18.22
C GLN A 50 12.70 6.22 -18.41
N ALA A 51 13.48 6.44 -17.36
CA ALA A 51 14.74 7.18 -17.43
C ALA A 51 15.78 6.49 -18.35
N ILE A 52 15.91 5.16 -18.28
CA ILE A 52 16.77 4.39 -19.19
C ILE A 52 16.30 4.56 -20.63
N ARG A 53 15.00 4.45 -20.92
CA ARG A 53 14.45 4.65 -22.26
C ARG A 53 14.69 6.07 -22.81
N GLN A 54 14.76 7.08 -21.95
CA GLN A 54 15.15 8.43 -22.38
C GLN A 54 16.64 8.48 -22.73
N CYS A 55 17.51 7.91 -21.88
CA CYS A 55 18.94 7.83 -22.14
C CYS A 55 19.26 7.08 -23.44
N THR A 56 18.66 5.92 -23.68
CA THR A 56 18.88 5.14 -24.92
C THR A 56 18.42 5.88 -26.16
N ARG A 57 17.26 6.57 -26.09
CA ARG A 57 16.78 7.39 -27.21
C ARG A 57 17.73 8.53 -27.55
N GLU A 58 18.29 9.21 -26.56
CA GLU A 58 19.29 10.25 -26.79
C GLU A 58 20.62 9.68 -27.31
N GLN A 59 21.00 8.49 -26.86
CA GLN A 59 22.16 7.77 -27.39
C GLN A 59 21.99 7.47 -28.88
N ASP A 60 20.84 6.92 -29.28
CA ASP A 60 20.52 6.60 -30.67
C ASP A 60 20.49 7.87 -31.54
N ARG A 61 19.85 8.94 -31.04
CA ARG A 61 19.77 10.23 -31.72
C ARG A 61 21.14 10.85 -31.97
N ARG A 62 22.10 10.65 -31.05
CA ARG A 62 23.47 11.20 -31.12
C ARG A 62 24.50 10.15 -31.49
N SER A 63 24.09 9.05 -32.12
CA SER A 63 24.96 7.95 -32.51
C SER A 63 26.09 8.34 -33.49
N TYR A 64 25.97 9.49 -34.16
CA TYR A 64 27.03 10.06 -35.00
C TYR A 64 28.23 10.59 -34.19
N ASP A 65 28.05 10.94 -32.90
CA ASP A 65 29.14 11.33 -32.01
C ASP A 65 29.85 10.08 -31.47
N ARG A 66 31.14 9.95 -31.77
CA ARG A 66 31.97 8.81 -31.33
C ARG A 66 31.98 8.60 -29.82
N VAL A 67 31.82 9.66 -29.03
CA VAL A 67 31.79 9.59 -27.57
C VAL A 67 30.48 8.98 -27.09
N VAL A 68 29.36 9.41 -27.68
CA VAL A 68 28.01 8.94 -27.33
C VAL A 68 27.72 7.54 -27.87
N ALA A 69 28.20 7.23 -29.08
CA ALA A 69 28.05 5.92 -29.70
C ALA A 69 28.64 4.78 -28.84
N ARG A 70 29.63 5.09 -28.00
CA ARG A 70 30.30 4.15 -27.08
C ARG A 70 29.94 4.37 -25.62
N ALA A 71 28.93 5.20 -25.35
CA ALA A 71 28.46 5.46 -23.99
C ALA A 71 27.57 4.31 -23.50
N THR A 72 27.38 4.25 -22.18
CA THR A 72 26.46 3.31 -21.52
C THR A 72 25.52 4.07 -20.60
N CYS A 73 24.24 3.69 -20.58
CA CYS A 73 23.27 4.24 -19.65
C CYS A 73 23.34 3.47 -18.34
N THR A 74 23.78 4.13 -17.27
CA THR A 74 23.94 3.52 -15.94
C THR A 74 23.01 4.18 -14.92
N VAL A 75 22.31 3.37 -14.13
CA VAL A 75 21.42 3.88 -13.09
C VAL A 75 22.26 4.39 -11.93
N THR A 76 22.24 5.70 -11.68
CA THR A 76 22.98 6.35 -10.58
C THR A 76 22.13 6.56 -9.35
N SER A 77 20.81 6.54 -9.49
CA SER A 77 19.90 6.54 -8.36
C SER A 77 19.99 5.24 -7.58
N ARG A 78 20.29 5.35 -6.29
CA ARG A 78 20.10 4.26 -5.34
C ARG A 78 18.61 4.16 -5.08
N ARG A 79 18.03 2.95 -5.16
CA ARG A 79 16.68 2.68 -4.66
C ARG A 79 16.58 3.35 -3.29
N PRO A 80 15.55 4.18 -3.02
CA PRO A 80 15.35 4.74 -1.69
C PRO A 80 15.41 3.56 -0.72
N VAL A 81 16.45 3.49 0.10
CA VAL A 81 16.46 2.51 1.19
C VAL A 81 15.29 2.96 2.05
N PRO A 82 14.21 2.16 2.16
CA PRO A 82 13.11 2.55 3.02
C PRO A 82 13.73 2.86 4.39
N PRO A 83 13.35 3.99 5.03
CA PRO A 83 13.90 4.33 6.34
C PRO A 83 13.80 3.09 7.21
N PRO A 84 14.85 2.75 7.99
CA PRO A 84 14.89 1.53 8.77
C PRO A 84 13.56 1.43 9.49
N TYR A 85 12.79 0.38 9.16
CA TYR A 85 11.42 0.24 9.63
C TYR A 85 11.50 0.30 11.15
N GLN A 86 11.13 1.44 11.75
CA GLN A 86 11.14 1.60 13.18
C GLN A 86 10.19 0.53 13.70
N ARG A 87 10.77 -0.54 14.25
CA ARG A 87 9.98 -1.64 14.77
C ARG A 87 9.17 -1.02 15.90
N LYS A 88 7.86 -0.96 15.70
CA LYS A 88 6.98 -0.58 16.79
C LYS A 88 7.06 -1.67 17.83
N GLU A 89 7.41 -1.27 19.04
CA GLU A 89 7.35 -2.11 20.22
C GLU A 89 5.89 -2.43 20.52
N VAL A 90 5.67 -3.64 21.04
CA VAL A 90 4.32 -4.17 21.29
C VAL A 90 4.25 -4.59 22.74
N CYS A 91 3.20 -4.17 23.43
CA CYS A 91 2.94 -4.54 24.81
C CYS A 91 1.47 -4.96 24.98
N SER A 92 1.23 -5.90 25.89
CA SER A 92 -0.11 -6.44 26.15
C SER A 92 -0.43 -6.52 27.65
N PHE A 93 -1.68 -6.23 27.98
CA PHE A 93 -2.26 -6.35 29.33
C PHE A 93 -3.48 -7.25 29.30
N ASN A 94 -3.57 -8.17 30.25
CA ASN A 94 -4.76 -8.98 30.47
C ASN A 94 -5.66 -8.29 31.48
N LEU A 95 -6.96 -8.24 31.17
CA LEU A 95 -7.98 -7.95 32.16
C LEU A 95 -8.37 -9.27 32.83
N VAL A 96 -7.93 -9.45 34.06
CA VAL A 96 -8.09 -10.69 34.82
C VAL A 96 -9.18 -10.48 35.87
N ASN A 97 -10.09 -11.45 35.98
CA ASN A 97 -11.06 -11.45 37.06
C ASN A 97 -10.36 -11.90 38.36
N THR A 98 -10.36 -11.03 39.36
CA THR A 98 -9.63 -11.23 40.63
C THR A 98 -10.20 -12.36 41.49
N GLN A 99 -11.44 -12.79 41.22
CA GLN A 99 -12.10 -13.85 41.99
C GLN A 99 -11.75 -15.26 41.51
N ASN A 100 -11.49 -15.44 40.21
CA ASN A 100 -11.26 -16.76 39.62
C ASN A 100 -10.00 -16.86 38.75
N GLY A 101 -9.21 -15.77 38.67
CA GLY A 101 -7.99 -15.70 37.87
C GLY A 101 -8.21 -15.81 36.36
N ARG A 102 -9.45 -15.78 35.87
CA ARG A 102 -9.73 -15.95 34.44
C ARG A 102 -9.42 -14.66 33.69
N ILE A 103 -8.72 -14.81 32.58
CA ILE A 103 -8.51 -13.73 31.61
C ILE A 103 -9.85 -13.47 30.91
N VAL A 104 -10.36 -12.26 31.07
CA VAL A 104 -11.60 -11.79 30.45
C VAL A 104 -11.31 -11.22 29.06
N ASN A 105 -10.20 -10.51 28.92
CA ASN A 105 -9.75 -9.94 27.66
C ASN A 105 -8.25 -9.64 27.68
N THR A 106 -7.65 -9.49 26.51
CA THR A 106 -6.25 -9.08 26.33
C THR A 106 -6.19 -7.84 25.46
N PHE A 107 -5.56 -6.78 25.97
CA PHE A 107 -5.41 -5.49 25.31
C PHE A 107 -3.98 -5.35 24.83
N THR A 108 -3.80 -5.22 23.51
CA THR A 108 -2.49 -5.01 22.89
C THR A 108 -2.40 -3.61 22.29
N ALA A 109 -1.23 -2.99 22.44
CA ALA A 109 -0.93 -1.73 21.78
C ALA A 109 0.49 -1.72 21.22
N GLN A 110 0.68 -0.86 20.22
CA GLN A 110 1.95 -0.68 19.53
C GLN A 110 2.37 0.80 19.61
N ALA A 111 3.66 1.03 19.82
CA ALA A 111 4.23 2.38 19.80
C ALA A 111 5.69 2.33 19.36
N ASN A 112 6.31 3.50 19.17
CA ASN A 112 7.71 3.59 18.77
C ASN A 112 8.69 3.18 19.90
N ASP A 113 8.18 2.93 21.10
CA ASP A 113 8.94 2.59 22.30
C ASP A 113 8.06 1.73 23.23
N GLU A 114 8.67 0.82 23.99
CA GLU A 114 7.98 -0.15 24.83
C GLU A 114 7.13 0.55 25.90
N TYR A 115 7.65 1.59 26.54
CA TYR A 115 6.93 2.31 27.59
C TYR A 115 5.63 2.91 27.05
N LYS A 116 5.67 3.53 25.86
CA LYS A 116 4.47 4.07 25.20
C LYS A 116 3.50 2.97 24.78
N ALA A 117 4.01 1.81 24.35
CA ALA A 117 3.18 0.68 23.98
C ALA A 117 2.46 0.11 25.22
N CYS A 118 3.19 -0.06 26.32
CA CYS A 118 2.63 -0.55 27.58
C CYS A 118 1.62 0.42 28.18
N ARG A 119 1.93 1.72 28.22
CA ARG A 119 0.98 2.74 28.68
C ARG A 119 -0.32 2.70 27.90
N LYS A 120 -0.26 2.65 26.56
CA LYS A 120 -1.48 2.55 25.73
C LYS A 120 -2.27 1.26 25.96
N ALA A 121 -1.59 0.14 26.19
CA ALA A 121 -2.25 -1.14 26.46
C ALA A 121 -2.89 -1.14 27.86
N ASP A 122 -2.23 -0.52 28.84
CA ASP A 122 -2.72 -0.34 30.19
C ASP A 122 -3.92 0.60 30.24
N ASP A 123 -3.86 1.75 29.56
CA ASP A 123 -4.98 2.71 29.44
C ASP A 123 -6.23 2.00 28.87
N LYS A 124 -6.07 1.19 27.81
CA LYS A 124 -7.17 0.39 27.25
C LYS A 124 -7.73 -0.64 28.24
N CYS A 125 -6.86 -1.31 28.99
CA CYS A 125 -7.28 -2.27 30.00
C CYS A 125 -8.03 -1.58 31.15
N PHE A 126 -7.53 -0.42 31.57
CA PHE A 126 -8.14 0.44 32.58
C PHE A 126 -9.53 0.91 32.12
N ASP A 127 -9.66 1.47 30.92
CA ASP A 127 -10.96 1.88 30.36
C ASP A 127 -11.93 0.69 30.29
N ALA A 128 -11.45 -0.46 29.85
CA ALA A 128 -12.26 -1.69 29.79
C ALA A 128 -12.66 -2.23 31.17
N ARG A 129 -11.85 -1.98 32.21
CA ARG A 129 -12.19 -2.31 33.60
C ARG A 129 -13.30 -1.41 34.13
N TYR A 130 -13.22 -0.10 33.89
CA TYR A 130 -14.19 0.87 34.40
C TYR A 130 -15.53 0.86 33.64
N THR A 131 -15.58 0.26 32.46
CA THR A 131 -16.83 0.00 31.73
C THR A 131 -17.57 -1.25 32.20
N LYS A 132 -17.00 -2.05 33.11
CA LYS A 132 -17.69 -3.21 33.71
C LYS A 132 -18.56 -2.79 34.89
N GLN A 133 -19.65 -3.54 35.10
CA GLN A 133 -20.60 -3.32 36.19
C GLN A 133 -19.97 -3.38 37.60
N ASN A 134 -18.85 -4.09 37.77
CA ASN A 134 -18.09 -4.10 39.02
C ASN A 134 -16.58 -4.04 38.74
N PRO A 135 -15.99 -2.84 38.61
CA PRO A 135 -14.59 -2.64 38.23
C PRO A 135 -13.59 -3.25 39.22
N TRP A 136 -13.97 -3.40 40.50
CA TRP A 136 -13.10 -3.91 41.56
C TRP A 136 -12.87 -5.42 41.48
N LYS A 137 -13.71 -6.14 40.73
CA LYS A 137 -13.54 -7.58 40.45
C LYS A 137 -12.52 -7.86 39.34
N PHE A 138 -11.92 -6.84 38.75
CA PHE A 138 -10.98 -7.00 37.66
C PHE A 138 -9.67 -6.27 37.94
N SER A 139 -8.57 -6.88 37.51
CA SER A 139 -7.22 -6.33 37.58
C SER A 139 -6.61 -6.33 36.20
N CYS A 140 -5.74 -5.35 35.93
CA CYS A 140 -4.96 -5.27 34.70
C CYS A 140 -3.56 -5.78 34.97
N GLU A 141 -3.18 -6.87 34.30
CA GLU A 141 -1.91 -7.54 34.52
C GLU A 141 -1.07 -7.53 33.22
N LYS A 142 0.15 -6.99 33.29
CA LYS A 142 1.10 -7.03 32.16
C LYS A 142 1.43 -8.49 31.85
N VAL A 143 1.30 -8.87 30.59
CA VAL A 143 1.70 -10.21 30.12
C VAL A 143 3.23 -10.31 30.18
N ARG A 144 3.78 -11.04 31.16
CA ARG A 144 5.22 -11.28 31.32
C ARG A 144 5.65 -12.49 30.48
N GLY A 145 6.70 -12.33 29.67
CA GLY A 145 7.37 -13.46 28.99
C GLY A 145 6.65 -14.07 27.78
N GLY A 146 5.56 -13.49 27.29
CA GLY A 146 4.80 -14.04 26.17
C GLY A 146 5.33 -13.57 24.82
N SER A 147 5.77 -14.51 23.99
CA SER A 147 6.01 -14.40 22.55
C SER A 147 5.19 -13.28 21.90
N ARG A 148 5.86 -12.52 21.01
CA ARG A 148 5.23 -11.62 20.02
C ARG A 148 3.78 -12.02 19.79
N PRO A 149 2.78 -11.20 20.17
CA PRO A 149 1.43 -11.46 19.72
C PRO A 149 1.49 -11.61 18.19
N PRO A 150 0.78 -12.58 17.58
CA PRO A 150 0.84 -12.81 16.14
C PRO A 150 0.65 -11.45 15.47
N ARG A 151 1.65 -11.03 14.70
CA ARG A 151 1.55 -9.77 13.95
C ARG A 151 0.24 -9.87 13.18
N PRO A 152 -0.65 -8.87 13.26
CA PRO A 152 -1.75 -8.82 12.31
C PRO A 152 -1.11 -8.87 10.94
N ASN A 153 -1.39 -9.94 10.18
CA ASN A 153 -0.84 -10.08 8.85
C ASN A 153 -1.21 -8.81 8.09
N PRO A 154 -0.25 -8.12 7.45
CA PRO A 154 -0.54 -6.90 6.71
C PRO A 154 -1.64 -7.23 5.71
N THR A 155 -2.80 -6.59 5.87
CA THR A 155 -3.90 -6.75 4.91
C THR A 155 -3.66 -5.78 3.77
N VAL A 156 -3.71 -6.29 2.55
CA VAL A 156 -3.56 -5.52 1.32
C VAL A 156 -4.91 -5.51 0.62
N THR A 157 -5.39 -4.33 0.23
CA THR A 157 -6.58 -4.17 -0.61
C THR A 157 -6.16 -4.11 -2.07
N ARG A 158 -6.77 -4.93 -2.93
CA ARG A 158 -6.59 -4.86 -4.38
C ARG A 158 -7.93 -4.73 -5.07
N PHE A 159 -7.88 -4.22 -6.30
CA PHE A 159 -9.03 -4.00 -7.15
C PHE A 159 -8.87 -4.84 -8.42
N CYS A 160 -9.98 -5.31 -8.95
CA CYS A 160 -10.01 -5.98 -10.24
C CYS A 160 -11.23 -5.51 -11.02
N THR A 161 -11.02 -5.36 -12.32
CA THR A 161 -12.01 -4.81 -13.25
C THR A 161 -12.31 -5.83 -14.35
N ILE A 162 -13.58 -6.17 -14.52
CA ILE A 162 -14.09 -7.10 -15.53
C ILE A 162 -15.06 -6.35 -16.44
N ASP A 163 -14.83 -6.38 -17.74
CA ASP A 163 -15.70 -5.80 -18.75
C ASP A 163 -16.66 -6.89 -19.28
N ARG A 164 -17.95 -6.60 -19.30
CA ARG A 164 -18.98 -7.40 -19.97
C ARG A 164 -19.08 -6.97 -21.43
N ILE A 165 -18.84 -7.90 -22.33
CA ILE A 165 -18.78 -7.66 -23.77
C ILE A 165 -19.94 -8.39 -24.45
N THR A 166 -20.63 -7.67 -25.35
CA THR A 166 -21.71 -8.24 -26.15
C THR A 166 -21.20 -9.24 -27.19
N ASN A 167 -22.04 -10.23 -27.50
CA ASN A 167 -21.88 -11.19 -28.61
C ASN A 167 -20.70 -12.15 -28.50
N GLY A 168 -20.09 -12.28 -27.32
CA GLY A 168 -19.14 -13.34 -26.99
C GLY A 168 -17.78 -13.21 -27.67
N THR A 169 -17.59 -12.17 -28.46
CA THR A 169 -16.34 -11.88 -29.17
C THR A 169 -15.48 -10.93 -28.35
N ILE A 170 -14.17 -11.21 -28.29
CA ILE A 170 -13.18 -10.36 -27.59
C ILE A 170 -13.16 -8.91 -28.15
N SER A 171 -13.56 -8.72 -29.41
CA SER A 171 -13.70 -7.42 -30.09
C SER A 171 -15.08 -6.76 -29.93
N GLY A 172 -15.97 -7.33 -29.12
CA GLY A 172 -17.33 -6.82 -28.95
C GLY A 172 -17.37 -5.50 -28.18
N ARG A 173 -18.53 -4.83 -28.21
CA ARG A 173 -18.75 -3.59 -27.46
C ARG A 173 -18.85 -3.90 -25.97
N VAL A 174 -18.06 -3.17 -25.16
CA VAL A 174 -18.19 -3.15 -23.70
C VAL A 174 -19.55 -2.55 -23.34
N VAL A 175 -20.37 -3.34 -22.66
CA VAL A 175 -21.71 -2.95 -22.19
C VAL A 175 -21.61 -2.34 -20.81
N GLN A 176 -20.83 -2.96 -19.95
CA GLN A 176 -20.76 -2.63 -18.53
C GLN A 176 -19.43 -3.12 -17.95
N THR A 177 -18.95 -2.39 -16.96
CA THR A 177 -17.70 -2.69 -16.27
C THR A 177 -17.99 -2.96 -14.79
N TYR A 178 -17.45 -4.06 -14.28
CA TYR A 178 -17.58 -4.49 -12.89
C TYR A 178 -16.23 -4.34 -12.21
N THR A 179 -16.17 -3.44 -11.22
CA THR A 179 -14.98 -3.23 -10.41
C THR A 179 -15.27 -3.72 -9.00
N SER A 180 -14.48 -4.70 -8.53
CA SER A 180 -14.55 -5.18 -7.15
C SER A 180 -13.24 -4.96 -6.43
N SER A 181 -13.31 -4.85 -5.11
CA SER A 181 -12.16 -4.84 -4.22
C SER A 181 -12.24 -5.98 -3.20
N ALA A 182 -11.07 -6.46 -2.78
CA ALA A 182 -10.97 -7.42 -1.70
C ALA A 182 -9.71 -7.20 -0.89
N THR A 183 -9.76 -7.60 0.38
CA THR A 183 -8.64 -7.56 1.32
C THR A 183 -8.12 -8.97 1.58
N ALA A 184 -6.79 -9.13 1.62
CA ALA A 184 -6.17 -10.39 1.96
C ALA A 184 -4.76 -10.20 2.56
N SER A 185 -4.13 -11.30 2.98
CA SER A 185 -2.81 -11.30 3.59
C SER A 185 -1.67 -11.00 2.60
N THR A 186 -1.93 -11.21 1.31
CA THR A 186 -1.00 -10.94 0.21
C THR A 186 -1.69 -10.19 -0.92
N ALA A 187 -0.91 -9.45 -1.72
CA ALA A 187 -1.44 -8.72 -2.88
C ALA A 187 -2.09 -9.66 -3.91
N TYR A 188 -1.47 -10.82 -4.17
CA TYR A 188 -2.00 -11.81 -5.11
C TYR A 188 -3.36 -12.38 -4.65
N GLU A 189 -3.47 -12.73 -3.37
CA GLU A 189 -4.72 -13.26 -2.81
C GLU A 189 -5.84 -12.21 -2.83
N ALA A 190 -5.52 -10.96 -2.52
CA ALA A 190 -6.46 -9.84 -2.55
C ALA A 190 -6.96 -9.57 -3.97
N GLU A 191 -6.06 -9.60 -4.96
CA GLU A 191 -6.40 -9.41 -6.36
C GLU A 191 -7.24 -10.57 -6.90
N SER A 192 -6.86 -11.82 -6.57
CA SER A 192 -7.60 -13.02 -6.97
C SER A 192 -9.04 -12.99 -6.44
N ARG A 193 -9.24 -12.68 -5.16
CA ARG A 193 -10.57 -12.52 -4.56
C ARG A 193 -11.37 -11.38 -5.19
N ALA A 194 -10.73 -10.25 -5.45
CA ALA A 194 -11.36 -9.13 -6.13
C ALA A 194 -11.83 -9.52 -7.54
N CYS A 195 -10.99 -10.24 -8.30
CA CYS A 195 -11.34 -10.72 -9.64
C CYS A 195 -12.44 -11.78 -9.60
N GLN A 196 -12.41 -12.71 -8.66
CA GLN A 196 -13.47 -13.71 -8.49
C GLN A 196 -14.82 -13.03 -8.23
N LYS A 197 -14.84 -12.00 -7.38
CA LYS A 197 -16.06 -11.23 -7.10
C LYS A 197 -16.55 -10.48 -8.33
N ALA A 198 -15.71 -9.68 -8.99
CA ALA A 198 -16.09 -8.97 -10.20
C ALA A 198 -16.53 -9.91 -11.34
N THR A 199 -15.91 -11.09 -11.45
CA THR A 199 -16.28 -12.10 -12.47
C THR A 199 -17.63 -12.73 -12.13
N SER A 200 -17.89 -13.04 -10.85
CA SER A 200 -19.17 -13.55 -10.41
C SER A 200 -20.31 -12.55 -10.67
N ASP A 201 -20.08 -11.27 -10.36
CA ASP A 201 -21.05 -10.21 -10.61
C ASP A 201 -21.34 -10.06 -12.11
N CYS A 202 -20.28 -10.03 -12.93
CA CYS A 202 -20.42 -9.99 -14.39
C CYS A 202 -21.17 -11.21 -14.95
N ALA A 203 -20.83 -12.42 -14.47
CA ALA A 203 -21.45 -13.66 -14.92
C ALA A 203 -22.93 -13.75 -14.53
N MET A 204 -23.29 -13.23 -13.36
CA MET A 204 -24.69 -13.14 -12.92
C MET A 204 -25.48 -12.25 -13.88
N ASP A 205 -25.00 -11.04 -14.15
CA ASP A 205 -25.68 -10.10 -15.05
C ASP A 205 -25.69 -10.58 -16.51
N ALA A 206 -24.65 -11.26 -16.97
CA ALA A 206 -24.59 -11.87 -18.29
C ALA A 206 -25.64 -12.99 -18.45
N ARG A 207 -25.93 -13.75 -17.40
CA ARG A 207 -27.00 -14.78 -17.43
C ARG A 207 -28.39 -14.17 -17.61
N TYR A 208 -28.63 -13.00 -17.00
CA TYR A 208 -29.93 -12.31 -17.11
C TYR A 208 -30.10 -11.48 -18.39
N SER A 209 -29.04 -11.26 -19.18
CA SER A 209 -29.13 -10.41 -20.38
C SER A 209 -29.78 -11.10 -21.59
N HIS A 210 -30.04 -12.41 -21.53
CA HIS A 210 -30.54 -13.25 -22.63
C HIS A 210 -29.67 -13.19 -23.92
N ARG A 211 -28.45 -12.64 -23.84
CA ARG A 211 -27.50 -12.53 -24.95
C ARG A 211 -26.29 -13.41 -24.68
N ARG A 212 -25.52 -13.73 -25.73
CA ARG A 212 -24.22 -14.38 -25.59
C ARG A 212 -23.19 -13.34 -25.11
N ASP A 213 -23.28 -12.89 -23.88
CA ASP A 213 -22.32 -11.95 -23.31
C ASP A 213 -21.13 -12.70 -22.70
N THR A 214 -19.93 -12.12 -22.79
CA THR A 214 -18.71 -12.66 -22.17
C THR A 214 -18.11 -11.66 -21.19
N CYS A 215 -17.48 -12.20 -20.14
CA CYS A 215 -16.80 -11.43 -19.11
C CYS A 215 -15.29 -11.52 -19.34
N ILE A 216 -14.64 -10.39 -19.59
CA ILE A 216 -13.20 -10.34 -19.88
C ILE A 216 -12.52 -9.41 -18.87
N ARG A 217 -11.38 -9.87 -18.34
CA ARG A 217 -10.57 -9.04 -17.45
C ARG A 217 -9.91 -7.91 -18.22
N ARG A 218 -9.98 -6.70 -17.66
CA ARG A 218 -9.28 -5.53 -18.17
C ARG A 218 -7.84 -5.54 -17.64
N TYR A 219 -6.86 -5.54 -18.54
CA TYR A 219 -5.43 -5.48 -18.23
C TYR A 219 -4.93 -4.03 -18.20
#